data_AF-A0A1D8NHH5-F1
#
_entry.id   AF-A0A1D8NHH5-F1
#
_cell.length_a   1.000
_cell.length_b   1.000
_cell.length_c   1.000
_cell.angle_alpha   90.00
_cell.angle_beta   90.00
_cell.angle_gamma   90.00
#
_symmetry.space_group_name_H-M   'P 1'
#
loop_
_entity.id
_entity.type
_entity.pdbx_description
1 polymer ?
#
loop_
_entity_poly.entity_id
_entity_poly.type
_entity_poly.pdbx_seq_one_letter_code
_entity_poly.pdbx_strand_id
1 'polypeptide(L)'
;MVNLLQLSTSLLAAAGLVKRADNPSSHHVQVPNIGNDALVDWGYLETQKIFNGTGSNCTKCLQGINLGKYITLQAPTVTPQILVKLCTLYDWQDDCDKWQGSDITKGNPGKHVSQVFTIMDAFGLDGINLCYWTAPNTCDAAPVPEPDLSSWWPEKPKNLSKIESTYNETFNVLHISDFHLDLRYLPGQEAWCDAYMCCTVESSNKKALAAGLNHTV
;
A
#
# COMPACT_ATOMS: atom_id res chain seq x y z
N MET A 1 -23.60 27.90 43.83
CA MET A 1 -22.24 27.47 43.47
C MET A 1 -22.37 26.22 42.62
N VAL A 2 -22.36 26.40 41.29
CA VAL A 2 -22.40 25.32 40.29
C VAL A 2 -21.00 25.24 39.73
N ASN A 3 -20.40 24.06 39.83
CA ASN A 3 -18.99 23.85 39.55
C ASN A 3 -18.73 23.90 38.04
N LEU A 4 -17.76 24.73 37.65
CA LEU A 4 -17.24 24.92 36.31
C LEU A 4 -16.59 23.63 35.81
N LEU A 5 -17.16 23.01 34.76
CA LEU A 5 -16.43 22.38 33.64
C LEU A 5 -17.45 22.02 32.57
N GLN A 6 -17.77 23.06 31.81
CA GLN A 6 -18.67 23.12 30.68
C GLN A 6 -17.87 22.84 29.38
N LEU A 7 -18.57 22.31 28.37
CA LEU A 7 -18.41 22.66 26.96
C LEU A 7 -17.07 22.29 26.27
N SER A 8 -16.96 21.06 25.75
CA SER A 8 -16.08 20.79 24.58
C SER A 8 -16.40 19.52 23.78
N THR A 9 -17.65 19.05 23.75
CA THR A 9 -18.04 17.92 22.87
C THR A 9 -18.95 18.31 21.70
N SER A 10 -19.28 19.58 21.54
CA SER A 10 -20.06 20.09 20.40
C SER A 10 -19.21 20.57 19.20
N LEU A 11 -17.90 20.33 19.20
CA LEU A 11 -16.98 20.72 18.10
C LEU A 11 -16.08 19.56 17.63
N LEU A 12 -16.60 18.34 17.58
CA LEU A 12 -15.98 17.22 16.85
C LEU A 12 -16.92 16.61 15.79
N ALA A 13 -17.96 17.36 15.41
CA ALA A 13 -18.93 16.97 14.39
C ALA A 13 -18.49 17.27 12.94
N ALA A 14 -17.26 17.72 12.71
CA ALA A 14 -16.75 18.08 11.36
C ALA A 14 -15.46 17.35 10.92
N ALA A 15 -14.89 16.47 11.76
CA ALA A 15 -13.80 15.57 11.37
C ALA A 15 -14.22 14.08 11.43
N GLY A 16 -15.53 13.84 11.56
CA GLY A 16 -16.13 12.55 11.84
C GLY A 16 -16.98 12.00 10.71
N LEU A 17 -16.47 12.02 9.47
CA LEU A 17 -17.05 11.19 8.41
C LEU A 17 -16.79 9.72 8.78
N VAL A 18 -17.78 9.16 9.49
CA VAL A 18 -18.00 7.74 9.76
C VAL A 18 -16.88 7.07 10.57
N LYS A 19 -16.74 7.43 11.85
CA LYS A 19 -16.49 6.37 12.83
C LYS A 19 -17.77 5.55 12.91
N ARG A 20 -17.81 4.46 12.12
CA ARG A 20 -18.80 3.40 12.30
C ARG A 20 -18.76 3.03 13.79
N ALA A 21 -19.92 2.89 14.40
CA ALA A 21 -20.07 2.49 15.79
C ALA A 21 -19.70 1.00 15.98
N ASP A 22 -18.53 0.59 15.49
CA ASP A 22 -18.00 -0.74 15.70
C ASP A 22 -17.29 -0.72 17.04
N ASN A 23 -17.79 -1.52 17.97
CA ASN A 23 -17.20 -1.69 19.29
C ASN A 23 -15.74 -2.17 19.09
N PRO A 24 -14.71 -1.40 19.46
CA PRO A 24 -13.32 -1.77 19.21
C PRO A 24 -12.93 -3.14 19.81
N SER A 25 -13.69 -3.61 20.80
CA SER A 25 -13.50 -4.92 21.42
C SER A 25 -14.02 -6.12 20.60
N SER A 26 -14.93 -5.94 19.63
CA SER A 26 -15.47 -7.07 18.84
C SER A 26 -14.56 -7.55 17.72
N HIS A 27 -13.56 -6.75 17.33
CA HIS A 27 -12.64 -7.06 16.23
C HIS A 27 -11.21 -7.37 16.70
N HIS A 28 -10.98 -7.48 18.02
CA HIS A 28 -9.66 -7.83 18.54
C HIS A 28 -9.32 -9.29 18.25
N VAL A 29 -8.16 -9.55 17.64
CA VAL A 29 -7.64 -10.92 17.44
C VAL A 29 -6.60 -11.23 18.50
N GLN A 30 -6.81 -12.30 19.25
CA GLN A 30 -5.82 -12.82 20.20
C GLN A 30 -4.74 -13.58 19.43
N VAL A 31 -3.54 -13.01 19.36
CA VAL A 31 -2.40 -13.63 18.70
C VAL A 31 -1.62 -14.42 19.76
N PRO A 32 -1.28 -15.70 19.50
CA PRO A 32 -0.57 -16.53 20.47
C PRO A 32 0.85 -16.01 20.69
N ASN A 33 1.31 -16.07 21.94
CA ASN A 33 2.70 -15.75 22.28
C ASN A 33 3.59 -16.99 22.05
N ILE A 34 4.00 -17.18 20.80
CA ILE A 34 4.85 -18.28 20.32
C ILE A 34 6.00 -17.74 19.46
N GLY A 35 7.02 -18.56 19.19
CA GLY A 35 8.14 -18.16 18.33
C GLY A 35 7.71 -17.83 16.89
N ASN A 36 8.46 -16.97 16.21
CA ASN A 36 8.10 -16.45 14.89
C ASN A 36 7.79 -17.54 13.86
N ASP A 37 8.58 -18.62 13.79
CA ASP A 37 8.35 -19.71 12.84
C ASP A 37 6.99 -20.39 13.09
N ALA A 38 6.68 -20.67 14.35
CA ALA A 38 5.38 -21.23 14.75
C ALA A 38 4.23 -20.22 14.53
N LEU A 39 4.51 -18.92 14.65
CA LEU A 39 3.54 -17.87 14.39
C LEU A 39 3.22 -17.72 12.90
N VAL A 40 4.19 -17.94 12.01
CA VAL A 40 3.96 -18.02 10.55
C VAL A 40 3.00 -19.16 10.24
N ASP A 41 3.24 -20.35 10.78
CA ASP A 41 2.36 -21.52 10.56
C ASP A 41 0.96 -21.30 11.12
N TRP A 42 0.87 -20.77 12.33
CA TRP A 42 -0.41 -20.43 12.94
C TRP A 42 -1.18 -19.40 12.12
N GLY A 43 -0.53 -18.30 11.74
CA GLY A 43 -1.16 -17.23 10.97
C GLY A 43 -1.63 -17.71 9.60
N TYR A 44 -0.81 -18.51 8.91
CA TYR A 44 -1.19 -19.15 7.64
C TYR A 44 -2.44 -20.03 7.79
N LEU A 45 -2.51 -20.89 8.81
CA LEU A 45 -3.66 -21.76 9.05
C LEU A 45 -4.92 -20.97 9.44
N GLU A 46 -4.80 -19.94 10.27
CA GLU A 46 -5.92 -19.07 10.64
C GLU A 46 -6.46 -18.30 9.43
N THR A 47 -5.59 -17.79 8.55
CA THR A 47 -6.02 -17.16 7.30
C THR A 47 -6.81 -18.13 6.43
N GLN A 48 -6.37 -19.39 6.31
CA GLN A 48 -7.11 -20.40 5.54
C GLN A 48 -8.48 -20.70 6.16
N LYS A 49 -8.60 -20.75 7.50
CA LYS A 49 -9.89 -20.92 8.18
C LYS A 49 -10.85 -19.77 7.85
N ILE A 50 -10.35 -18.53 7.83
CA ILE A 50 -11.14 -17.35 7.44
C ILE A 50 -11.60 -17.49 5.99
N PHE A 51 -10.70 -17.80 5.06
CA PHE A 51 -11.01 -17.88 3.63
C PHE A 51 -12.00 -19.01 3.30
N ASN A 52 -11.94 -20.12 4.03
CA ASN A 52 -12.87 -21.24 3.91
C ASN A 52 -14.17 -21.08 4.73
N GLY A 53 -14.32 -19.97 5.46
CA GLY A 53 -15.50 -19.69 6.27
C GLY A 53 -16.78 -19.42 5.47
N THR A 54 -17.88 -19.12 6.16
CA THR A 54 -19.22 -18.92 5.57
C THR A 54 -19.59 -17.45 5.27
N GLY A 55 -18.67 -16.50 5.47
CA GLY A 55 -18.90 -15.07 5.18
C GLY A 55 -18.82 -14.71 3.70
N SER A 56 -19.23 -13.48 3.37
CA SER A 56 -18.99 -12.91 2.03
C SER A 56 -17.49 -12.81 1.73
N ASN A 57 -17.10 -12.78 0.46
CA ASN A 57 -15.70 -12.59 0.08
C ASN A 57 -15.11 -11.31 0.69
N CYS A 58 -15.88 -10.22 0.75
CA CYS A 58 -15.47 -8.99 1.40
C CYS A 58 -15.20 -9.21 2.89
N THR A 59 -16.15 -9.82 3.61
CA THR A 59 -16.00 -10.10 5.05
C THR A 59 -14.75 -10.94 5.33
N LYS A 60 -14.50 -11.97 4.52
CA LYS A 60 -13.30 -12.82 4.66
C LYS A 60 -12.01 -12.05 4.43
N CYS A 61 -11.99 -11.17 3.42
CA CYS A 61 -10.83 -10.33 3.15
C CYS A 61 -10.54 -9.37 4.31
N LEU A 62 -11.56 -8.64 4.80
CA LEU A 62 -11.42 -7.73 5.95
C LEU A 62 -10.96 -8.47 7.21
N GLN A 63 -11.50 -9.67 7.47
CA GLN A 63 -11.05 -10.53 8.57
C GLN A 63 -9.60 -10.98 8.42
N GLY A 64 -9.18 -11.34 7.20
CA GLY A 64 -7.79 -11.69 6.89
C GLY A 64 -6.83 -10.54 7.12
N ILE A 65 -7.18 -9.33 6.67
CA ILE A 65 -6.42 -8.10 6.95
C ILE A 65 -6.35 -7.86 8.46
N ASN A 66 -7.46 -8.00 9.17
CA ASN A 66 -7.49 -7.77 10.61
C ASN A 66 -6.61 -8.76 11.39
N LEU A 67 -6.62 -10.05 11.00
CA LEU A 67 -5.67 -11.05 11.51
C LEU A 67 -4.22 -10.62 11.22
N GLY A 68 -3.93 -10.24 9.97
CA GLY A 68 -2.61 -9.73 9.57
C GLY A 68 -2.16 -8.52 10.38
N LYS A 69 -3.07 -7.59 10.69
CA LYS A 69 -2.82 -6.44 11.57
C LYS A 69 -2.34 -6.86 12.95
N TYR A 70 -3.09 -7.71 13.66
CA TYR A 70 -2.70 -8.10 15.01
C TYR A 70 -1.41 -8.94 15.02
N ILE A 71 -1.19 -9.81 14.01
CA ILE A 71 0.08 -10.53 13.86
C ILE A 71 1.22 -9.54 13.66
N THR A 72 1.05 -8.55 12.78
CA THR A 72 2.10 -7.55 12.49
C THR A 72 2.43 -6.69 13.70
N LEU A 73 1.42 -6.28 14.46
CA LEU A 73 1.61 -5.49 15.68
C LEU A 73 2.44 -6.25 16.72
N GLN A 74 2.32 -7.58 16.78
CA GLN A 74 3.13 -8.43 17.66
C GLN A 74 4.51 -8.74 17.06
N ALA A 75 4.57 -9.07 15.78
CA ALA A 75 5.78 -9.54 15.09
C ALA A 75 5.82 -9.06 13.62
N PRO A 76 6.37 -7.86 13.34
CA PRO A 76 6.31 -7.24 12.01
C PRO A 76 6.97 -8.05 10.88
N THR A 77 7.92 -8.92 11.20
CA THR A 77 8.64 -9.75 10.22
C THR A 77 7.92 -11.04 9.83
N VAL A 78 6.84 -11.39 10.53
CA VAL A 78 6.08 -12.64 10.32
C VAL A 78 5.10 -12.49 9.16
N THR A 79 4.43 -11.35 9.05
CA THR A 79 3.39 -11.12 8.03
C THR A 79 3.89 -11.32 6.59
N PRO A 80 5.07 -10.82 6.16
CA PRO A 80 5.58 -11.09 4.82
C PRO A 80 5.75 -12.60 4.54
N GLN A 81 6.20 -13.38 5.53
CA GLN A 81 6.38 -14.82 5.37
C GLN A 81 5.04 -15.57 5.24
N ILE A 82 4.02 -15.13 5.97
CA ILE A 82 2.65 -15.64 5.80
C ILE A 82 2.15 -15.33 4.38
N LEU A 83 2.38 -14.10 3.89
CA LEU A 83 1.97 -13.71 2.53
C LEU A 83 2.69 -14.53 1.46
N VAL A 84 3.97 -14.87 1.62
CA VAL A 84 4.69 -15.80 0.72
C VAL A 84 4.01 -17.17 0.70
N LYS A 85 3.66 -17.74 1.86
CA LYS A 85 2.97 -19.03 1.95
C LYS A 85 1.60 -19.01 1.27
N LEU A 86 0.82 -17.96 1.51
CA LEU A 86 -0.51 -17.79 0.89
C LEU A 86 -0.39 -17.58 -0.62
N CYS A 87 0.56 -16.77 -1.07
CA CYS A 87 0.84 -16.57 -2.49
C CYS A 87 1.21 -17.88 -3.18
N THR A 88 2.05 -18.71 -2.54
CA THR A 88 2.44 -20.02 -3.10
C THR A 88 1.25 -20.97 -3.17
N LEU A 89 0.36 -20.95 -2.16
CA LEU A 89 -0.83 -21.80 -2.13
C LEU A 89 -1.85 -21.42 -3.21
N TYR A 90 -2.12 -20.13 -3.36
CA TYR A 90 -3.17 -19.61 -4.23
C TYR A 90 -2.67 -19.14 -5.59
N ASP A 91 -1.37 -19.27 -5.85
CA ASP A 91 -0.70 -18.89 -7.10
C ASP A 91 -0.96 -17.42 -7.48
N TRP A 92 -0.74 -16.50 -6.53
CA TRP A 92 -1.01 -15.06 -6.75
C TRP A 92 0.03 -14.36 -7.63
N GLN A 93 1.27 -14.87 -7.67
CA GLN A 93 2.41 -14.31 -8.38
C GLN A 93 3.42 -15.40 -8.73
N ASP A 94 4.14 -15.24 -9.85
CA ASP A 94 5.18 -16.19 -10.28
C ASP A 94 6.38 -16.30 -9.32
N ASP A 95 6.66 -15.24 -8.55
CA ASP A 95 7.81 -15.16 -7.62
C ASP A 95 7.36 -14.60 -6.27
N CYS A 96 6.70 -15.45 -5.49
CA CYS A 96 6.12 -15.07 -4.21
C CYS A 96 7.13 -14.49 -3.22
N ASP A 97 8.36 -15.01 -3.16
CA ASP A 97 9.41 -14.48 -2.29
C ASP A 97 9.78 -13.04 -2.63
N LYS A 98 9.91 -12.70 -3.92
CA LYS A 98 10.24 -11.33 -4.34
C LYS A 98 9.09 -10.35 -4.16
N TRP A 99 7.85 -10.78 -4.34
CA TRP A 99 6.67 -9.90 -4.27
C TRP A 99 6.08 -9.78 -2.87
N GLN A 100 6.10 -10.85 -2.08
CA GLN A 100 5.45 -10.90 -0.76
C GLN A 100 6.45 -10.99 0.41
N GLY A 101 7.70 -11.36 0.14
CA GLY A 101 8.69 -11.65 1.17
C GLY A 101 9.38 -10.42 1.75
N SER A 102 10.67 -10.56 2.09
CA SER A 102 11.47 -9.48 2.70
C SER A 102 12.53 -8.89 1.76
N ASP A 103 12.59 -9.37 0.51
CA ASP A 103 13.53 -8.89 -0.51
C ASP A 103 13.20 -7.46 -0.96
N ILE A 104 14.21 -6.62 -1.15
CA ILE A 104 14.10 -5.23 -1.61
C ILE A 104 14.17 -5.08 -3.14
N THR A 105 14.48 -6.15 -3.89
CA THR A 105 14.77 -6.06 -5.34
C THR A 105 13.57 -5.73 -6.23
N LYS A 106 12.33 -5.99 -5.80
CA LYS A 106 11.09 -5.71 -6.57
C LYS A 106 10.06 -4.89 -5.80
N GLY A 107 10.55 -3.96 -4.97
CA GLY A 107 9.69 -3.03 -4.25
C GLY A 107 8.89 -3.64 -3.11
N ASN A 108 9.01 -4.94 -2.82
CA ASN A 108 8.52 -5.59 -1.60
C ASN A 108 7.09 -5.22 -1.10
N PRO A 109 6.04 -5.46 -1.89
CA PRO A 109 4.66 -5.22 -1.45
C PRO A 109 4.32 -5.84 -0.09
N GLY A 110 4.81 -7.05 0.22
CA GLY A 110 4.52 -7.75 1.47
C GLY A 110 5.02 -7.03 2.74
N LYS A 111 6.24 -6.49 2.70
CA LYS A 111 6.77 -5.65 3.79
C LYS A 111 6.01 -4.33 3.89
N HIS A 112 5.64 -3.72 2.77
CA HIS A 112 4.90 -2.46 2.78
C HIS A 112 3.48 -2.63 3.32
N VAL A 113 2.76 -3.68 2.90
CA VAL A 113 1.41 -3.95 3.40
C VAL A 113 1.43 -4.28 4.89
N SER A 114 2.49 -4.94 5.39
CA SER A 114 2.69 -5.13 6.82
C SER A 114 2.76 -3.77 7.54
N GLN A 115 3.52 -2.81 7.03
CA GLN A 115 3.55 -1.47 7.62
C GLN A 115 2.16 -0.79 7.58
N VAL A 116 1.42 -0.91 6.48
CA VAL A 116 0.04 -0.41 6.38
C VAL A 116 -0.87 -1.05 7.43
N PHE A 117 -0.76 -2.37 7.64
CA PHE A 117 -1.54 -3.11 8.63
C PHE A 117 -1.41 -2.54 10.05
N THR A 118 -0.26 -1.97 10.41
CA THR A 118 -0.05 -1.41 11.76
C THR A 118 -0.91 -0.18 12.05
N ILE A 119 -1.31 0.58 11.02
CA ILE A 119 -2.01 1.86 11.17
C ILE A 119 -3.45 1.84 10.63
N MET A 120 -3.76 0.94 9.68
CA MET A 120 -5.05 0.96 8.99
C MET A 120 -6.22 0.52 9.88
N ASP A 121 -7.43 0.97 9.55
CA ASP A 121 -8.67 0.35 10.02
C ASP A 121 -9.10 -0.78 9.08
N ALA A 122 -8.95 -2.03 9.54
CA ALA A 122 -9.25 -3.23 8.76
C ALA A 122 -10.73 -3.38 8.40
N PHE A 123 -11.66 -2.81 9.18
CA PHE A 123 -13.10 -2.86 8.90
C PHE A 123 -13.66 -1.51 8.41
N GLY A 124 -12.81 -0.49 8.36
CA GLY A 124 -13.11 0.83 7.82
C GLY A 124 -12.83 0.96 6.32
N LEU A 125 -12.72 2.21 5.85
CA LEU A 125 -12.46 2.53 4.45
C LEU A 125 -11.12 1.95 3.96
N ASP A 126 -10.11 1.87 4.83
CA ASP A 126 -8.79 1.33 4.47
C ASP A 126 -8.88 -0.14 4.08
N GLY A 127 -9.54 -0.95 4.91
CA GLY A 127 -9.74 -2.37 4.64
C GLY A 127 -10.57 -2.63 3.39
N ILE A 128 -11.68 -1.89 3.21
CA ILE A 128 -12.54 -2.02 2.02
C ILE A 128 -11.74 -1.72 0.75
N ASN A 129 -11.00 -0.60 0.73
CA ASN A 129 -10.20 -0.21 -0.43
C ASN A 129 -9.04 -1.17 -0.66
N LEU A 130 -8.36 -1.62 0.39
CA LEU A 130 -7.28 -2.60 0.24
C LEU A 130 -7.82 -3.89 -0.39
N CYS A 131 -8.91 -4.43 0.14
CA CYS A 131 -9.58 -5.60 -0.43
C CYS A 131 -9.99 -5.41 -1.89
N TYR A 132 -10.63 -4.29 -2.23
CA TYR A 132 -11.01 -3.98 -3.61
C TYR A 132 -9.81 -3.99 -4.57
N TRP A 133 -8.69 -3.36 -4.20
CA TRP A 133 -7.53 -3.20 -5.08
C TRP A 133 -6.60 -4.42 -5.12
N THR A 134 -6.42 -5.13 -4.01
CA THR A 134 -5.45 -6.24 -3.92
C THR A 134 -6.09 -7.61 -4.00
N ALA A 135 -7.39 -7.72 -3.77
CA ALA A 135 -8.15 -8.97 -3.87
C ALA A 135 -9.41 -8.72 -4.73
N PRO A 136 -9.28 -8.71 -6.07
CA PRO A 136 -10.37 -8.38 -6.98
C PRO A 136 -11.62 -9.22 -6.69
N ASN A 137 -12.80 -8.61 -6.83
CA ASN A 137 -14.10 -9.23 -6.58
C ASN A 137 -14.34 -9.70 -5.12
N THR A 138 -13.60 -9.16 -4.15
CA THR A 138 -13.89 -9.40 -2.73
C THR A 138 -14.83 -8.35 -2.14
N CYS A 139 -14.44 -7.08 -2.16
CA CYS A 139 -15.25 -5.93 -1.73
C CYS A 139 -15.61 -5.04 -2.93
N ASP A 140 -16.70 -4.29 -2.80
CA ASP A 140 -17.01 -3.19 -3.71
C ASP A 140 -16.10 -1.97 -3.43
N ALA A 141 -15.87 -1.14 -4.45
CA ALA A 141 -15.14 0.11 -4.29
C ALA A 141 -15.84 1.01 -3.27
N ALA A 142 -15.08 1.48 -2.28
CA ALA A 142 -15.59 2.46 -1.34
C ALA A 142 -15.79 3.82 -2.05
N PRO A 143 -16.82 4.61 -1.68
CA PRO A 143 -16.93 5.98 -2.16
C PRO A 143 -15.73 6.79 -1.67
N VAL A 144 -15.12 7.56 -2.57
CA VAL A 144 -14.04 8.49 -2.23
C VAL A 144 -14.65 9.62 -1.39
N PRO A 145 -14.15 9.88 -0.16
CA PRO A 145 -14.60 11.03 0.60
C PRO A 145 -14.25 12.33 -0.13
N GLU A 146 -15.22 13.22 -0.33
CA GLU A 146 -14.96 14.55 -0.85
C GLU A 146 -14.17 15.35 0.18
N PRO A 147 -12.95 15.83 -0.15
CA PRO A 147 -12.16 16.60 0.80
C PRO A 147 -12.80 17.97 1.03
N ASP A 148 -13.00 18.35 2.29
CA ASP A 148 -13.39 19.71 2.64
C ASP A 148 -12.17 20.64 2.58
N LEU A 149 -12.02 21.31 1.44
CA LEU A 149 -10.99 22.31 1.20
C LEU A 149 -11.50 23.74 1.36
N SER A 150 -12.73 23.93 1.85
CA SER A 150 -13.39 25.24 1.91
C SER A 150 -12.63 26.27 2.75
N SER A 151 -11.83 25.80 3.70
CA SER A 151 -11.00 26.60 4.60
C SER A 151 -9.56 26.79 4.14
N TRP A 152 -9.10 26.07 3.10
CA TRP A 152 -7.69 26.08 2.69
C TRP A 152 -7.29 27.38 2.02
N TRP A 153 -8.27 28.08 1.44
CA TRP A 153 -8.05 29.30 0.69
C TRP A 153 -9.00 30.40 1.17
N PRO A 154 -8.54 31.66 1.21
CA PRO A 154 -9.44 32.79 1.44
C PRO A 154 -10.46 32.91 0.31
N GLU A 155 -11.52 33.71 0.52
CA GLU A 155 -12.47 34.04 -0.55
C GLU A 155 -11.71 34.53 -1.78
N LYS A 156 -12.04 33.95 -2.95
CA LYS A 156 -11.44 34.33 -4.22
C LYS A 156 -11.55 35.85 -4.39
N PRO A 157 -10.43 36.60 -4.51
CA PRO A 157 -10.49 38.06 -4.61
C PRO A 157 -11.33 38.49 -5.81
N LYS A 158 -12.32 39.36 -5.58
CA LYS A 158 -13.24 39.85 -6.62
C LYS A 158 -12.55 40.80 -7.59
N ASN A 159 -11.58 41.56 -7.09
CA ASN A 159 -10.80 42.52 -7.84
C ASN A 159 -9.33 42.13 -7.73
N LEU A 160 -8.87 41.30 -8.67
CA LEU A 160 -7.45 41.07 -8.84
C LEU A 160 -6.83 42.36 -9.38
N SER A 161 -5.84 42.89 -8.66
CA SER A 161 -4.96 43.92 -9.23
C SER A 161 -4.35 43.32 -10.49
N LYS A 162 -4.54 43.97 -11.63
CA LYS A 162 -3.85 43.58 -12.85
C LYS A 162 -2.36 43.59 -12.53
N ILE A 163 -1.71 42.42 -12.65
CA ILE A 163 -0.26 42.37 -12.64
C ILE A 163 0.15 43.05 -13.93
N GLU A 164 0.46 44.34 -13.84
CA GLU A 164 1.05 45.09 -14.94
C GLU A 164 2.42 44.46 -15.19
N SER A 165 2.66 43.96 -16.40
CA SER A 165 4.00 43.56 -16.83
C SER A 165 4.84 44.83 -17.03
N THR A 166 5.15 45.55 -15.95
CA THR A 166 5.99 46.75 -15.99
C THR A 166 7.46 46.42 -16.18
N TYR A 167 7.83 45.16 -15.96
CA TYR A 167 9.18 44.68 -16.13
C TYR A 167 9.37 44.21 -17.58
N ASN A 168 10.07 45.00 -18.39
CA ASN A 168 10.68 44.57 -19.67
C ASN A 168 11.88 43.61 -19.42
N GLU A 169 11.85 42.90 -18.28
CA GLU A 169 12.94 42.07 -17.80
C GLU A 169 12.49 40.61 -17.88
N THR A 170 13.23 39.83 -18.65
CA THR A 170 13.10 38.38 -18.69
C THR A 170 14.16 37.76 -17.80
N PHE A 171 13.85 36.64 -17.16
CA PHE A 171 14.83 35.80 -16.49
C PHE A 171 14.79 34.38 -17.05
N ASN A 172 15.93 33.71 -17.02
CA ASN A 172 16.04 32.34 -17.49
C ASN A 172 15.63 31.38 -16.37
N VAL A 173 14.80 30.39 -16.69
CA VAL A 173 14.42 29.30 -15.79
C VAL A 173 14.94 28.00 -16.35
N LEU A 174 15.81 27.33 -15.59
CA LEU A 174 16.16 25.94 -15.85
C LEU A 174 15.25 25.05 -15.00
N HIS A 175 14.43 24.24 -15.65
CA HIS A 175 13.62 23.22 -15.01
C HIS A 175 14.05 21.84 -15.52
N ILE A 176 14.61 21.03 -14.63
CA ILE A 176 15.00 19.65 -14.91
C ILE A 176 14.14 18.76 -14.00
N SER A 177 13.48 17.76 -14.59
CA SER A 177 12.70 16.75 -13.89
C SER A 177 13.06 15.35 -14.38
N ASP A 178 12.60 14.33 -13.64
CA ASP A 178 12.68 12.91 -14.04
C ASP A 178 14.08 12.41 -14.39
N PHE A 179 15.09 12.90 -13.66
CA PHE A 179 16.46 12.39 -13.77
C PHE A 179 16.58 11.03 -13.06
N HIS A 180 16.22 9.96 -13.77
CA HIS A 180 16.36 8.60 -13.30
C HIS A 180 17.78 8.08 -13.53
N LEU A 181 18.62 8.20 -12.51
CA LEU A 181 19.98 7.69 -12.53
C LEU A 181 19.97 6.16 -12.30
N ASP A 182 20.21 5.37 -13.34
CA ASP A 182 20.53 3.95 -13.19
C ASP A 182 22.04 3.76 -13.10
N LEU A 183 22.53 3.54 -11.88
CA LEU A 183 23.96 3.30 -11.61
C LEU A 183 24.50 2.00 -12.22
N ARG A 184 23.61 1.16 -12.78
CA ARG A 184 23.97 -0.08 -13.46
C ARG A 184 23.98 0.07 -14.98
N TYR A 185 23.60 1.25 -15.52
CA TYR A 185 23.65 1.50 -16.95
C TYR A 185 25.06 1.29 -17.47
N LEU A 186 25.19 0.48 -18.52
CA LEU A 186 26.47 0.24 -19.17
C LEU A 186 26.29 0.33 -20.69
N PRO A 187 27.11 1.13 -21.40
CA PRO A 187 27.07 1.21 -22.86
C PRO A 187 27.23 -0.18 -23.51
N GLY A 188 26.47 -0.43 -24.58
CA GLY A 188 26.51 -1.69 -25.33
C GLY A 188 25.70 -2.83 -24.70
N GLN A 189 25.04 -2.62 -23.55
CA GLN A 189 24.12 -3.61 -22.99
C GLN A 189 22.81 -3.72 -23.76
N GLU A 190 22.14 -4.87 -23.59
CA GLU A 190 20.90 -5.20 -24.28
C GLU A 190 19.81 -4.17 -23.98
N ALA A 191 19.31 -3.51 -25.02
CA ALA A 191 18.24 -2.53 -24.94
C ALA A 191 16.84 -3.17 -25.10
N TRP A 192 16.77 -4.35 -25.73
CA TRP A 192 15.56 -5.14 -25.96
C TRP A 192 15.54 -6.37 -25.06
N CYS A 193 15.56 -6.17 -23.75
CA CYS A 193 15.56 -7.24 -22.75
C CYS A 193 14.15 -7.67 -22.33
N ASP A 194 14.05 -8.74 -21.54
CA ASP A 194 12.77 -9.22 -20.98
C ASP A 194 12.44 -8.62 -19.59
N ALA A 195 13.30 -7.71 -19.08
CA ALA A 195 13.13 -7.07 -17.78
C ALA A 195 12.40 -5.72 -17.90
N TYR A 196 11.92 -5.20 -16.76
CA TYR A 196 11.26 -3.88 -16.71
C TYR A 196 12.21 -2.73 -17.10
N MET A 197 13.50 -2.84 -16.76
CA MET A 197 14.55 -1.89 -17.14
C MET A 197 15.68 -2.62 -17.87
N CYS A 198 16.03 -2.15 -19.06
CA CYS A 198 17.11 -2.71 -19.87
C CYS A 198 18.39 -1.86 -19.79
N CYS A 199 19.37 -2.11 -20.66
CA CYS A 199 20.63 -1.38 -20.73
C CYS A 199 21.53 -1.51 -19.47
N THR A 200 21.30 -2.54 -18.66
CA THR A 200 22.16 -2.92 -17.52
C THR A 200 22.78 -4.28 -17.76
N VAL A 201 23.82 -4.63 -17.00
CA VAL A 201 24.57 -5.89 -17.16
C VAL A 201 23.75 -7.14 -16.80
N GLU A 202 22.69 -6.98 -16.01
CA GLU A 202 21.81 -8.08 -15.61
C GLU A 202 20.65 -8.29 -16.59
N SER A 203 20.44 -7.35 -17.50
CA SER A 203 19.32 -7.35 -18.44
C SER A 203 19.69 -8.11 -19.71
N SER A 204 18.82 -9.05 -20.09
CA SER A 204 19.04 -9.92 -21.26
C SER A 204 17.73 -10.23 -21.97
N ASN A 205 17.86 -10.58 -23.25
CA ASN A 205 16.79 -11.17 -24.03
C ASN A 205 16.96 -12.69 -24.06
N LYS A 206 16.16 -13.42 -23.30
CA LYS A 206 16.28 -14.87 -23.17
C LYS A 206 16.04 -15.59 -24.50
N LYS A 207 15.17 -15.04 -25.36
CA LYS A 207 14.87 -15.61 -26.69
C LYS A 207 16.05 -15.43 -27.66
N ALA A 208 16.70 -14.27 -27.65
CA ALA A 208 17.88 -14.00 -28.49
C ALA A 208 19.06 -14.88 -28.05
N LEU A 209 19.30 -14.99 -26.75
CA LEU A 209 20.30 -15.90 -26.18
C LEU A 209 20.03 -17.35 -26.56
N ALA A 210 18.77 -17.82 -26.46
CA ALA A 210 18.38 -19.16 -26.88
C ALA A 210 18.56 -19.40 -28.39
N ALA A 211 18.49 -18.34 -29.20
CA ALA A 211 18.77 -18.38 -30.63
C ALA A 211 20.27 -18.26 -30.98
N GLY A 212 21.16 -18.19 -29.97
CA GLY A 212 22.61 -18.06 -30.16
C GLY A 212 23.08 -16.65 -30.55
N LEU A 213 22.20 -15.65 -30.44
CA LEU A 213 22.58 -14.25 -30.63
C LEU A 213 23.21 -13.75 -29.32
N ASN A 214 24.54 -13.68 -29.29
CA ASN A 214 25.26 -13.14 -28.15
C ASN A 214 25.30 -11.61 -28.17
N HIS A 215 25.56 -11.04 -26.99
CA HIS A 215 25.82 -9.62 -26.76
C HIS A 215 27.13 -9.21 -27.48
N THR A 216 27.09 -9.07 -28.80
CA THR A 216 28.17 -8.40 -29.52
C THR A 216 28.02 -6.91 -29.31
N VAL A 217 28.96 -6.38 -28.52
CA VAL A 217 29.25 -4.95 -28.34
C VAL A 217 29.34 -4.22 -29.66
#